data_AF-A0A1F6A5N9-F1
#
_entry.id   AF-A0A1F6A5N9-F1
#
_cell.length_a   1.000
_cell.length_b   1.000
_cell.length_c   1.000
_cell.angle_alpha   90.00
_cell.angle_beta   90.00
_cell.angle_gamma   90.00
#
_symmetry.space_group_name_H-M   'P 1'
#
loop_
_entity.id
_entity.type
_entity.pdbx_description
1 polymer ?
#
loop_
_entity_poly.entity_id
_entity_poly.type
_entity_poly.pdbx_seq_one_letter_code
_entity_poly.pdbx_strand_id
1 'polypeptide(L)'
;MKISSHKLFLAALLSIVIFLKAEFITPTFAITDPLEVPNNKYGIHIIDENDLENAASLVNSSNGSWGYVTMVITEDDRKVDKWQAIFDRMKKYKLIPIIRLATKLTGSNWMKPNDTEIEYWADFLNSLSWPVKNRYIIIFNEPNHAKEWGGTVNPEEYGRLLIKYSQSLKQKNPDFFILPAGLDASAPNSSATMDEVNFLKILIKDHPDLSNYIDGWTSHAYPNPGFRGKITDTGRGTLQTFDWELGLLNDLGIDKFLPVFITETGWPHREGDQTVHSYYSADEVGDLITSTAQSVWSDSRITAITPFLLNYLSEPFSNFSWQIKDQADFYPQFDSYRSIPKIAGRPVLNDTHIFVNYIQPNLGDKSSPKPEIKSTLLSVLLRFLLF
;
A
#
# COMPACT_ATOMS: atom_id res chain seq x y z
N MET A 1 8.98 -58.22 26.82
CA MET A 1 9.03 -57.05 27.73
C MET A 1 7.60 -56.51 27.85
N LYS A 2 6.88 -56.83 28.95
CA LYS A 2 5.48 -56.42 29.14
C LYS A 2 5.43 -54.94 29.50
N ILE A 3 5.00 -54.08 28.58
CA ILE A 3 4.70 -52.69 28.90
C ILE A 3 3.46 -52.70 29.79
N SER A 4 3.55 -52.14 31.01
CA SER A 4 2.43 -52.14 31.94
C SER A 4 1.29 -51.26 31.42
N SER A 5 0.05 -51.65 31.70
CA SER A 5 -1.17 -50.92 31.30
C SER A 5 -1.15 -49.45 31.72
N HIS A 6 -0.48 -49.12 32.83
CA HIS A 6 -0.27 -47.74 33.26
C HIS A 6 0.63 -46.91 32.34
N LYS A 7 1.65 -47.51 31.73
CA LYS A 7 2.53 -46.79 30.77
C LYS A 7 1.82 -46.51 29.45
N LEU A 8 0.94 -47.41 29.00
CA LEU A 8 0.06 -47.15 27.85
C LEU A 8 -0.94 -46.02 28.14
N PHE A 9 -1.51 -46.01 29.34
CA PHE A 9 -2.49 -44.98 29.72
C PHE A 9 -1.85 -43.59 29.84
N LEU A 10 -0.65 -43.49 30.43
CA LEU A 10 0.09 -42.23 30.51
C LEU A 10 0.52 -41.73 29.13
N ALA A 11 0.97 -42.63 28.24
CA ALA A 11 1.32 -42.27 26.88
C ALA A 11 0.10 -41.76 26.10
N ALA A 12 -1.06 -42.42 26.23
CA ALA A 12 -2.30 -41.97 25.62
C ALA A 12 -2.76 -40.59 26.16
N LEU A 13 -2.63 -40.34 27.47
CA LEU A 13 -2.94 -39.03 28.05
C LEU A 13 -1.99 -37.94 27.54
N LEU A 14 -0.69 -38.24 27.43
CA LEU A 14 0.30 -37.30 26.90
C LEU A 14 0.05 -37.01 25.42
N SER A 15 -0.32 -38.01 24.62
CA SER A 15 -0.73 -37.84 23.22
C SER A 15 -1.98 -36.98 23.08
N ILE A 16 -2.98 -37.15 23.97
CA ILE A 16 -4.19 -36.32 23.98
C ILE A 16 -3.87 -34.88 24.39
N VAL A 17 -2.98 -34.65 25.35
CA VAL A 17 -2.53 -33.30 25.74
C VAL A 17 -1.69 -32.63 24.64
N ILE A 18 -0.89 -33.40 23.90
CA ILE A 18 -0.14 -32.90 22.72
C ILE A 18 -1.11 -32.60 21.56
N PHE A 19 -2.15 -33.41 21.36
CA PHE A 19 -3.20 -33.16 20.36
C PHE A 19 -4.11 -31.97 20.74
N LEU A 20 -4.34 -31.72 22.03
CA LEU A 20 -5.09 -30.56 22.52
C LEU A 20 -4.25 -29.27 22.56
N LYS A 21 -2.91 -29.38 22.53
CA LYS A 21 -1.97 -28.26 22.36
C LYS A 21 -1.53 -28.04 20.92
N ALA A 22 -1.94 -28.88 19.98
CA ALA A 22 -2.00 -28.49 18.58
C ALA A 22 -3.13 -27.46 18.49
N GLU A 23 -2.80 -26.23 18.86
CA GLU A 23 -3.61 -25.07 18.59
C GLU A 23 -4.03 -25.19 17.14
N PHE A 24 -5.33 -25.35 16.92
CA PHE A 24 -5.92 -25.05 15.63
C PHE A 24 -5.53 -23.60 15.37
N ILE A 25 -4.48 -23.39 14.59
CA ILE A 25 -4.28 -22.15 13.84
C ILE A 25 -5.48 -22.15 12.89
N THR A 26 -6.62 -21.68 13.38
CA THR A 26 -7.76 -21.40 12.53
C THR A 26 -7.24 -20.34 11.57
N PRO A 27 -7.23 -20.59 10.25
CA PRO A 27 -6.98 -19.52 9.30
C PRO A 27 -8.03 -18.45 9.60
N THR A 28 -7.59 -17.31 10.14
CA THR A 28 -8.47 -16.15 10.28
C THR A 28 -8.64 -15.60 8.87
N PHE A 29 -9.63 -16.14 8.15
CA PHE A 29 -10.07 -15.61 6.86
C PHE A 29 -10.36 -14.11 7.00
N ALA A 30 -10.10 -13.36 5.92
CA ALA A 30 -10.28 -11.90 5.85
C ALA A 30 -11.67 -11.48 6.35
N ILE A 31 -11.72 -10.37 7.08
CA ILE A 31 -12.88 -10.03 7.92
C ILE A 31 -14.06 -9.39 7.17
N THR A 32 -13.83 -8.73 6.04
CA THR A 32 -14.88 -8.33 5.09
C THR A 32 -14.27 -8.19 3.70
N ASP A 33 -14.85 -8.84 2.70
CA ASP A 33 -14.43 -8.68 1.30
C ASP A 33 -14.80 -7.26 0.81
N PRO A 34 -13.82 -6.43 0.40
CA PRO A 34 -14.10 -5.08 -0.08
C PRO A 34 -14.94 -5.04 -1.37
N LEU A 35 -15.04 -6.14 -2.11
CA LEU A 35 -15.83 -6.26 -3.34
C LEU A 35 -17.29 -6.66 -3.08
N GLU A 36 -17.65 -7.05 -1.84
CA GLU A 36 -19.03 -7.41 -1.47
C GLU A 36 -19.95 -6.19 -1.27
N VAL A 37 -19.36 -5.00 -1.09
CA VAL A 37 -20.09 -3.73 -0.91
C VAL A 37 -19.85 -2.80 -2.09
N PRO A 38 -20.75 -1.82 -2.35
CA PRO A 38 -20.45 -0.77 -3.32
C PRO A 38 -19.11 -0.11 -3.02
N ASN A 39 -18.19 -0.16 -3.97
CA ASN A 39 -16.81 0.25 -3.77
C ASN A 39 -16.39 1.32 -4.80
N ASN A 40 -16.05 2.52 -4.33
CA ASN A 40 -15.42 3.53 -5.16
C ASN A 40 -13.93 3.21 -5.31
N LYS A 41 -13.58 2.39 -6.31
CA LYS A 41 -12.19 1.92 -6.51
C LYS A 41 -11.17 3.01 -6.85
N TYR A 42 -11.61 4.23 -7.15
CA TYR A 42 -10.70 5.32 -7.52
C TYR A 42 -10.03 5.92 -6.29
N GLY A 43 -8.73 6.13 -6.37
CA GLY A 43 -7.91 6.73 -5.34
C GLY A 43 -6.72 7.48 -5.91
N ILE A 44 -5.83 7.95 -5.05
CA ILE A 44 -4.61 8.68 -5.45
C ILE A 44 -3.50 8.49 -4.42
N HIS A 45 -2.25 8.44 -4.86
CA HIS A 45 -1.10 8.46 -3.94
C HIS A 45 -0.83 9.91 -3.51
N ILE A 46 -0.70 10.15 -2.20
CA ILE A 46 -0.25 11.44 -1.64
C ILE A 46 0.94 11.24 -0.70
N ILE A 47 1.78 12.27 -0.59
CA ILE A 47 2.96 12.26 0.29
C ILE A 47 2.71 13.10 1.54
N ASP A 48 1.96 14.21 1.41
CA ASP A 48 1.72 15.16 2.48
C ASP A 48 0.24 15.11 2.92
N GLU A 49 -0.02 15.09 4.23
CA GLU A 49 -1.38 15.12 4.76
C GLU A 49 -2.18 16.38 4.40
N ASN A 50 -1.52 17.45 3.95
CA ASN A 50 -2.18 18.66 3.49
C ASN A 50 -2.93 18.44 2.17
N ASP A 51 -2.57 17.42 1.40
CA ASP A 51 -3.23 17.09 0.13
C ASP A 51 -4.57 16.36 0.30
N LEU A 52 -4.95 15.95 1.52
CA LEU A 52 -6.15 15.14 1.77
C LEU A 52 -7.45 15.77 1.23
N GLU A 53 -7.59 17.08 1.29
CA GLU A 53 -8.79 17.76 0.77
C GLU A 53 -8.84 17.74 -0.76
N ASN A 54 -7.70 17.95 -1.41
CA ASN A 54 -7.57 17.86 -2.87
C ASN A 54 -7.73 16.41 -3.35
N ALA A 55 -7.17 15.45 -2.62
CA ALA A 55 -7.39 14.03 -2.87
C ALA A 55 -8.88 13.67 -2.78
N ALA A 56 -9.58 14.15 -1.75
CA ALA A 56 -11.02 13.92 -1.61
C ALA A 56 -11.82 14.54 -2.76
N SER A 57 -11.53 15.79 -3.16
CA SER A 57 -12.23 16.45 -4.27
C SER A 57 -11.99 15.74 -5.61
N LEU A 58 -10.84 15.08 -5.76
CA LEU A 58 -10.50 14.26 -6.91
C LEU A 58 -11.23 12.91 -6.90
N VAL A 59 -11.09 12.12 -5.83
CA VAL A 59 -11.52 10.70 -5.81
C VAL A 59 -12.99 10.54 -5.46
N ASN A 60 -13.61 11.51 -4.78
CA ASN A 60 -15.04 11.53 -4.43
C ASN A 60 -15.87 12.44 -5.35
N SER A 61 -15.36 12.73 -6.53
CA SER A 61 -16.06 13.48 -7.58
C SER A 61 -17.08 12.62 -8.33
N SER A 62 -17.94 13.25 -9.14
CA SER A 62 -18.80 12.55 -10.11
C SER A 62 -19.66 11.45 -9.47
N ASN A 63 -20.32 11.78 -8.35
CA ASN A 63 -21.11 10.91 -7.47
C ASN A 63 -20.31 9.86 -6.66
N GLY A 64 -18.99 9.94 -6.69
CA GLY A 64 -18.08 9.15 -5.87
C GLY A 64 -18.16 9.48 -4.38
N SER A 65 -17.83 8.51 -3.55
CA SER A 65 -17.60 8.70 -2.11
C SER A 65 -16.79 7.54 -1.57
N TRP A 66 -16.03 7.72 -0.49
CA TRP A 66 -15.18 6.66 0.06
C TRP A 66 -14.17 6.11 -0.95
N GLY A 67 -13.53 6.99 -1.72
CA GLY A 67 -12.36 6.66 -2.54
C GLY A 67 -11.09 6.46 -1.69
N TYR A 68 -10.03 5.98 -2.32
CA TYR A 68 -8.81 5.54 -1.63
C TYR A 68 -7.72 6.60 -1.62
N VAL A 69 -6.86 6.56 -0.59
CA VAL A 69 -5.60 7.32 -0.56
C VAL A 69 -4.49 6.40 -0.10
N THR A 70 -3.44 6.28 -0.92
CA THR A 70 -2.21 5.58 -0.56
C THR A 70 -1.25 6.57 0.08
N MET A 71 -0.75 6.24 1.28
CA MET A 71 0.28 7.01 2.00
C MET A 71 1.37 6.10 2.54
N VAL A 72 2.57 6.65 2.69
CA VAL A 72 3.73 5.97 3.25
C VAL A 72 3.92 6.38 4.72
N ILE A 73 4.18 5.41 5.59
CA ILE A 73 4.63 5.66 6.97
C ILE A 73 6.02 5.07 7.13
N THR A 74 6.98 5.89 7.56
CA THR A 74 8.31 5.42 7.91
C THR A 74 8.38 5.00 9.38
N GLU A 75 9.29 4.11 9.70
CA GLU A 75 9.53 3.59 11.06
C GLU A 75 9.73 4.70 12.11
N ASP A 76 10.33 5.82 11.73
CA ASP A 76 10.60 6.99 12.57
C ASP A 76 9.45 8.02 12.59
N ASP A 77 8.38 7.82 11.82
CA ASP A 77 7.19 8.68 11.80
C ASP A 77 5.95 8.06 12.47
N ARG A 78 6.13 7.02 13.28
CA ARG A 78 5.07 6.40 14.11
C ARG A 78 4.63 7.29 15.28
N LYS A 79 4.07 8.46 14.96
CA LYS A 79 3.59 9.48 15.89
C LYS A 79 2.07 9.37 16.01
N VAL A 80 1.58 8.85 17.13
CA VAL A 80 0.14 8.53 17.33
C VAL A 80 -0.74 9.76 17.08
N ASP A 81 -0.43 10.91 17.68
CA ASP A 81 -1.24 12.13 17.53
C ASP A 81 -1.30 12.62 16.08
N LYS A 82 -0.18 12.54 15.35
CA LYS A 82 -0.11 12.91 13.92
C LYS A 82 -1.02 12.01 13.10
N TRP A 83 -0.83 10.69 13.21
CA TRP A 83 -1.56 9.72 12.39
C TRP A 83 -3.04 9.61 12.76
N GLN A 84 -3.38 9.80 14.03
CA GLN A 84 -4.78 9.89 14.43
C GLN A 84 -5.45 11.12 13.80
N ALA A 85 -4.80 12.29 13.81
CA ALA A 85 -5.33 13.49 13.15
C ALA A 85 -5.50 13.30 11.63
N ILE A 86 -4.58 12.58 10.98
CA ILE A 86 -4.69 12.21 9.56
C ILE A 86 -5.92 11.32 9.34
N PHE A 87 -6.11 10.27 10.14
CA PHE A 87 -7.24 9.35 10.01
C PHE A 87 -8.59 10.01 10.31
N ASP A 88 -8.64 10.92 11.28
CA ASP A 88 -9.84 11.70 11.57
C ASP A 88 -10.24 12.59 10.38
N ARG A 89 -9.24 13.22 9.73
CA ARG A 89 -9.45 13.99 8.50
C ARG A 89 -9.87 13.10 7.34
N MET A 90 -9.26 11.94 7.16
CA MET A 90 -9.69 10.96 6.15
C MET A 90 -11.14 10.52 6.37
N LYS A 91 -11.54 10.22 7.61
CA LYS A 91 -12.93 9.89 7.96
C LYS A 91 -13.88 11.05 7.63
N LYS A 92 -13.51 12.28 7.98
CA LYS A 92 -14.28 13.50 7.66
C LYS A 92 -14.46 13.67 6.15
N TYR A 93 -13.39 13.47 5.38
CA TYR A 93 -13.41 13.61 3.91
C TYR A 93 -13.90 12.36 3.18
N LYS A 94 -14.27 11.30 3.90
CA LYS A 94 -14.68 9.99 3.36
C LYS A 94 -13.61 9.42 2.44
N LEU A 95 -12.42 9.23 3.00
CA LEU A 95 -11.27 8.61 2.34
C LEU A 95 -10.91 7.31 3.05
N ILE A 96 -10.55 6.30 2.27
CA ILE A 96 -10.09 5.00 2.75
C ILE A 96 -8.55 4.97 2.70
N PRO A 97 -7.85 4.82 3.84
CA PRO A 97 -6.39 4.74 3.85
C PRO A 97 -5.90 3.39 3.33
N ILE A 98 -4.90 3.43 2.46
CA ILE A 98 -3.97 2.32 2.17
C ILE A 98 -2.61 2.75 2.68
N ILE A 99 -2.08 2.04 3.68
CA ILE A 99 -0.87 2.42 4.38
C ILE A 99 0.29 1.53 3.97
N ARG A 100 1.28 2.12 3.28
CA ARG A 100 2.54 1.45 2.94
C ARG A 100 3.56 1.64 4.04
N LEU A 101 4.07 0.54 4.58
CA LEU A 101 5.16 0.58 5.55
C LEU A 101 6.48 0.88 4.86
N ALA A 102 7.33 1.67 5.49
CA ALA A 102 8.70 1.92 5.08
C ALA A 102 9.62 1.88 6.31
N THR A 103 10.86 1.46 6.10
CA THR A 103 11.89 1.46 7.14
C THR A 103 12.54 2.83 7.24
N LYS A 104 13.78 2.91 7.73
CA LYS A 104 14.61 4.11 7.69
C LYS A 104 15.49 4.11 6.44
N LEU A 105 15.79 5.29 5.92
CA LEU A 105 16.81 5.44 4.88
C LEU A 105 18.22 5.41 5.50
N THR A 106 19.13 4.69 4.86
CA THR A 106 20.57 4.77 5.11
C THR A 106 21.30 4.98 3.78
N GLY A 107 21.82 6.20 3.58
CA GLY A 107 22.34 6.60 2.28
C GLY A 107 21.23 6.61 1.23
N SER A 108 21.41 5.85 0.15
CA SER A 108 20.44 5.72 -0.95
C SER A 108 19.51 4.50 -0.85
N ASN A 109 19.57 3.75 0.26
CA ASN A 109 18.83 2.51 0.41
C ASN A 109 17.88 2.59 1.60
N TRP A 110 16.69 2.02 1.46
CA TRP A 110 15.87 1.62 2.59
C TRP A 110 16.57 0.51 3.35
N MET A 111 16.62 0.63 4.68
CA MET A 111 17.12 -0.43 5.53
C MET A 111 16.22 -1.66 5.45
N LYS A 112 16.78 -2.84 5.69
CA LYS A 112 15.93 -4.02 5.88
C LYS A 112 15.07 -3.86 7.13
N PRO A 113 13.83 -4.36 7.12
CA PRO A 113 13.05 -4.46 8.34
C PRO A 113 13.77 -5.38 9.32
N ASN A 114 13.78 -5.01 10.60
CA ASN A 114 14.26 -5.91 11.64
C ASN A 114 13.05 -6.55 12.36
N ASP A 115 13.25 -7.74 12.92
CA ASP A 115 12.17 -8.50 13.57
C ASP A 115 11.59 -7.76 14.80
N THR A 116 12.36 -6.91 15.47
CA THR A 116 11.90 -6.14 16.65
C THR A 116 10.88 -5.07 16.26
N GLU A 117 10.97 -4.50 15.06
CA GLU A 117 10.04 -3.46 14.58
C GLU A 117 8.64 -4.01 14.31
N ILE A 118 8.49 -5.32 14.14
CA ILE A 118 7.22 -5.97 13.78
C ILE A 118 6.17 -5.69 14.85
N GLU A 119 6.49 -5.94 16.12
CA GLU A 119 5.55 -5.68 17.21
C GLU A 119 5.28 -4.18 17.39
N TYR A 120 6.29 -3.33 17.22
CA TYR A 120 6.10 -1.88 17.31
C TYR A 120 5.19 -1.33 16.21
N TRP A 121 5.29 -1.87 14.99
CA TRP A 121 4.34 -1.56 13.92
C TRP A 121 2.93 -2.02 14.27
N ALA A 122 2.78 -3.26 14.75
CA ALA A 122 1.48 -3.82 15.08
C ALA A 122 0.80 -3.06 16.23
N ASP A 123 1.53 -2.72 17.28
CA ASP A 123 1.03 -1.91 18.40
C ASP A 123 0.65 -0.50 17.98
N PHE A 124 1.53 0.17 17.23
CA PHE A 124 1.28 1.52 16.74
C PHE A 124 0.03 1.57 15.85
N LEU A 125 -0.05 0.75 14.81
CA LEU A 125 -1.17 0.75 13.89
C LEU A 125 -2.48 0.33 14.56
N ASN A 126 -2.41 -0.56 15.55
CA ASN A 126 -3.60 -0.98 16.30
C ASN A 126 -4.10 0.09 17.28
N SER A 127 -3.23 0.99 17.72
CA SER A 127 -3.60 2.09 18.62
C SER A 127 -4.46 3.17 17.95
N LEU A 128 -4.46 3.23 16.62
CA LEU A 128 -5.20 4.23 15.84
C LEU A 128 -6.66 3.84 15.64
N SER A 129 -7.56 4.82 15.65
CA SER A 129 -8.94 4.66 15.20
C SER A 129 -9.01 4.85 13.68
N TRP A 130 -9.09 3.74 12.96
CA TRP A 130 -9.16 3.71 11.49
C TRP A 130 -10.49 4.24 10.94
N PRO A 131 -10.53 4.86 9.74
CA PRO A 131 -11.77 5.36 9.13
C PRO A 131 -12.80 4.27 8.78
N VAL A 132 -12.31 3.11 8.37
CA VAL A 132 -13.10 1.94 7.96
C VAL A 132 -12.61 0.69 8.69
N LYS A 133 -13.41 -0.39 8.66
CA LYS A 133 -13.11 -1.64 9.34
C LYS A 133 -11.84 -2.28 8.78
N ASN A 134 -11.78 -2.52 7.46
CA ASN A 134 -10.57 -3.07 6.83
C ASN A 134 -9.39 -2.09 6.96
N ARG A 135 -8.32 -2.51 7.64
CA ARG A 135 -7.10 -1.72 7.83
C ARG A 135 -6.06 -2.16 6.80
N TYR A 136 -6.05 -1.51 5.65
CA TYR A 136 -5.22 -1.89 4.50
C TYR A 136 -3.75 -1.52 4.73
N ILE A 137 -2.89 -2.54 4.82
CA ILE A 137 -1.45 -2.38 5.03
C ILE A 137 -0.67 -3.03 3.88
N ILE A 138 0.16 -2.26 3.19
CA ILE A 138 1.15 -2.77 2.24
C ILE A 138 2.47 -3.01 2.98
N ILE A 139 2.97 -4.23 2.93
CA ILE A 139 4.22 -4.62 3.57
C ILE A 139 5.40 -4.27 2.67
N PHE A 140 5.95 -3.07 2.88
CA PHE A 140 7.09 -2.51 2.15
C PHE A 140 6.82 -2.24 0.67
N ASN A 141 7.86 -2.17 -0.14
CA ASN A 141 7.82 -1.71 -1.52
C ASN A 141 8.88 -2.41 -2.34
N GLU A 142 8.50 -2.84 -3.55
CA GLU A 142 9.39 -3.35 -4.60
C GLU A 142 10.65 -4.08 -4.10
N PRO A 143 10.51 -5.15 -3.28
CA PRO A 143 11.66 -5.89 -2.75
C PRO A 143 12.51 -6.56 -3.85
N ASN A 144 12.04 -6.54 -5.11
CA ASN A 144 12.83 -6.93 -6.28
C ASN A 144 13.84 -5.86 -6.73
N HIS A 145 13.91 -4.72 -6.03
CA HIS A 145 14.96 -3.71 -6.12
C HIS A 145 15.85 -3.70 -4.87
N ALA A 146 17.16 -3.77 -5.06
CA ALA A 146 18.13 -3.83 -3.98
C ALA A 146 18.08 -2.58 -3.08
N LYS A 147 17.81 -1.40 -3.65
CA LYS A 147 17.69 -0.14 -2.90
C LYS A 147 16.51 -0.14 -1.93
N GLU A 148 15.44 -0.84 -2.27
CA GLU A 148 14.25 -0.99 -1.43
C GLU A 148 14.45 -2.05 -0.34
N TRP A 149 15.55 -2.81 -0.38
CA TRP A 149 15.77 -3.96 0.50
C TRP A 149 17.21 -4.07 1.02
N GLY A 150 17.72 -2.97 1.58
CA GLY A 150 19.02 -2.93 2.28
C GLY A 150 20.24 -3.14 1.39
N GLY A 151 20.15 -2.82 0.11
CA GLY A 151 21.21 -3.00 -0.87
C GLY A 151 21.30 -4.41 -1.46
N THR A 152 20.30 -5.27 -1.25
CA THR A 152 20.27 -6.66 -1.77
C THR A 152 18.87 -7.04 -2.23
N VAL A 153 18.72 -8.01 -3.14
CA VAL A 153 17.41 -8.61 -3.43
C VAL A 153 17.34 -9.99 -2.78
N ASN A 154 16.34 -10.22 -1.91
CA ASN A 154 16.19 -11.48 -1.17
C ASN A 154 14.71 -11.89 -1.03
N PRO A 155 14.17 -12.68 -1.98
CA PRO A 155 12.77 -13.09 -1.97
C PRO A 155 12.39 -13.95 -0.76
N GLU A 156 13.28 -14.84 -0.31
CA GLU A 156 13.07 -15.74 0.85
C GLU A 156 12.92 -14.93 2.14
N GLU A 157 13.81 -13.95 2.36
CA GLU A 157 13.75 -13.07 3.52
C GLU A 157 12.52 -12.16 3.51
N TYR A 158 12.14 -11.64 2.34
CA TYR A 158 10.91 -10.87 2.19
C TYR A 158 9.68 -11.71 2.54
N GLY A 159 9.58 -12.94 2.02
CA GLY A 159 8.48 -13.87 2.34
C GLY A 159 8.35 -14.15 3.83
N ARG A 160 9.46 -14.50 4.48
CA ARG A 160 9.53 -14.72 5.93
C ARG A 160 9.04 -13.48 6.71
N LEU A 161 9.46 -12.28 6.32
CA LEU A 161 9.07 -11.05 7.01
C LEU A 161 7.59 -10.71 6.76
N LEU A 162 7.11 -10.83 5.53
CA LEU A 162 5.69 -10.65 5.18
C LEU A 162 4.78 -11.53 6.06
N ILE A 163 5.12 -12.81 6.22
CA ILE A 163 4.39 -13.74 7.10
C ILE A 163 4.39 -13.25 8.55
N LYS A 164 5.55 -12.87 9.09
CA LYS A 164 5.65 -12.38 10.48
C LYS A 164 4.85 -11.09 10.70
N TYR A 165 4.91 -10.14 9.77
CA TYR A 165 4.10 -8.91 9.83
C TYR A 165 2.61 -9.22 9.79
N SER A 166 2.18 -10.08 8.86
CA SER A 166 0.79 -10.52 8.74
C SER A 166 0.27 -11.12 10.04
N GLN A 167 1.01 -12.08 10.61
CA GLN A 167 0.67 -12.74 11.87
C GLN A 167 0.59 -11.75 13.02
N SER A 168 1.62 -10.90 13.20
CA SER A 168 1.66 -9.94 14.31
C SER A 168 0.53 -8.91 14.24
N LEU A 169 0.25 -8.36 13.04
CA LEU A 169 -0.86 -7.44 12.81
C LEU A 169 -2.19 -8.11 13.12
N LYS A 170 -2.48 -9.26 12.49
CA LYS A 170 -3.75 -9.97 12.68
C LYS A 170 -3.94 -10.47 14.12
N GLN A 171 -2.88 -10.76 14.86
CA GLN A 171 -2.94 -11.10 16.27
C GLN A 171 -3.39 -9.91 17.13
N LYS A 172 -2.96 -8.67 16.80
CA LYS A 172 -3.41 -7.46 17.50
C LYS A 172 -4.84 -7.13 17.16
N ASN A 173 -5.21 -7.25 15.90
CA ASN A 173 -6.58 -7.05 15.45
C ASN A 173 -6.82 -7.79 14.13
N PRO A 174 -7.84 -8.65 14.05
CA PRO A 174 -8.06 -9.43 12.84
C PRO A 174 -8.54 -8.53 11.65
N ASP A 175 -8.99 -7.29 11.89
CA ASP A 175 -9.40 -6.31 10.87
C ASP A 175 -8.25 -5.82 9.95
N PHE A 176 -6.99 -6.17 10.24
CA PHE A 176 -5.87 -5.86 9.34
C PHE A 176 -5.97 -6.66 8.04
N PHE A 177 -5.99 -5.91 6.93
CA PHE A 177 -6.02 -6.40 5.56
C PHE A 177 -4.63 -6.29 4.95
N ILE A 178 -3.96 -7.42 4.78
CA ILE A 178 -2.53 -7.50 4.46
C ILE A 178 -2.34 -7.61 2.96
N LEU A 179 -1.56 -6.66 2.44
CA LEU A 179 -1.15 -6.58 1.04
C LEU A 179 0.36 -6.79 0.95
N PRO A 180 0.88 -7.66 0.05
CA PRO A 180 2.31 -7.70 -0.23
C PRO A 180 2.75 -6.39 -0.89
N ALA A 181 4.05 -6.08 -0.85
CA ALA A 181 4.64 -5.05 -1.71
C ALA A 181 4.28 -5.29 -3.19
N GLY A 182 3.96 -4.20 -3.91
CA GLY A 182 3.99 -4.22 -5.37
C GLY A 182 5.41 -4.47 -5.86
N LEU A 183 5.55 -5.10 -7.02
CA LEU A 183 6.82 -5.38 -7.67
C LEU A 183 6.97 -4.53 -8.92
N ASP A 184 8.19 -4.09 -9.22
CA ASP A 184 8.48 -3.55 -10.55
C ASP A 184 8.48 -4.70 -11.56
N ALA A 185 7.36 -4.86 -12.25
CA ALA A 185 7.19 -5.91 -13.25
C ALA A 185 8.15 -5.77 -14.43
N SER A 186 8.72 -4.60 -14.67
CA SER A 186 9.66 -4.34 -15.77
C SER A 186 11.13 -4.41 -15.34
N ALA A 187 11.40 -4.70 -14.06
CA ALA A 187 12.75 -4.85 -13.54
C ALA A 187 13.51 -5.96 -14.29
N PRO A 188 14.74 -5.69 -14.79
CA PRO A 188 15.58 -6.73 -15.36
C PRO A 188 16.23 -7.57 -14.26
N ASN A 189 16.83 -8.71 -14.63
CA ASN A 189 17.80 -9.37 -13.76
C ASN A 189 19.14 -8.63 -13.84
N SER A 190 19.60 -8.05 -12.74
CA SER A 190 20.88 -7.35 -12.64
C SER A 190 21.52 -7.55 -11.27
N SER A 191 22.63 -6.86 -10.98
CA SER A 191 23.20 -6.83 -9.63
C SER A 191 22.37 -6.01 -8.64
N ALA A 192 21.47 -5.15 -9.13
CA ALA A 192 20.66 -4.25 -8.32
C ALA A 192 19.18 -4.63 -8.32
N THR A 193 18.74 -5.52 -9.21
CA THR A 193 17.33 -5.84 -9.44
C THR A 193 17.14 -7.32 -9.75
N MET A 194 15.95 -7.85 -9.47
CA MET A 194 15.54 -9.19 -9.90
C MET A 194 14.27 -9.10 -10.74
N ASP A 195 14.24 -9.87 -11.81
CA ASP A 195 13.05 -10.08 -12.62
C ASP A 195 11.91 -10.64 -11.78
N GLU A 196 10.71 -10.09 -11.96
CA GLU A 196 9.54 -10.45 -11.15
C GLU A 196 9.21 -11.95 -11.19
N VAL A 197 9.35 -12.61 -12.35
CA VAL A 197 9.09 -14.05 -12.47
C VAL A 197 10.06 -14.84 -11.60
N ASN A 198 11.34 -14.45 -11.60
CA ASN A 198 12.35 -15.09 -10.76
C ASN A 198 12.10 -14.81 -9.28
N PHE A 199 11.74 -13.57 -8.94
CA PHE A 199 11.44 -13.17 -7.57
C PHE A 199 10.29 -14.01 -7.01
N LEU A 200 9.16 -14.08 -7.72
CA LEU A 200 7.98 -14.85 -7.30
C LEU A 200 8.22 -16.36 -7.28
N LYS A 201 8.98 -16.89 -8.24
CA LYS A 201 9.37 -18.32 -8.23
C LYS A 201 10.16 -18.70 -6.99
N ILE A 202 11.13 -17.87 -6.59
CA ILE A 202 11.94 -18.13 -5.39
C ILE A 202 11.08 -17.96 -4.15
N LEU A 203 10.33 -16.86 -4.05
CA LEU A 203 9.45 -16.55 -2.93
C LEU A 203 8.44 -17.68 -2.66
N ILE A 204 7.68 -18.11 -3.68
CA ILE A 204 6.62 -19.11 -3.51
C ILE A 204 7.20 -20.52 -3.33
N LYS A 205 8.37 -20.81 -3.91
CA LYS A 205 9.06 -22.08 -3.66
C LYS A 205 9.48 -22.21 -2.18
N ASP A 206 9.96 -21.12 -1.57
CA ASP A 206 10.40 -21.11 -0.16
C ASP A 206 9.20 -20.99 0.81
N HIS A 207 8.17 -20.23 0.43
CA HIS A 207 6.94 -20.00 1.21
C HIS A 207 5.70 -20.45 0.43
N PRO A 208 5.47 -21.76 0.22
CA PRO A 208 4.36 -22.26 -0.59
C PRO A 208 2.97 -21.95 0.02
N ASP A 209 2.90 -21.63 1.30
CA ASP A 209 1.68 -21.25 2.03
C ASP A 209 1.48 -19.73 2.13
N LEU A 210 2.24 -18.92 1.38
CA LEU A 210 2.20 -17.44 1.44
C LEU A 210 0.78 -16.87 1.28
N SER A 211 -0.07 -17.50 0.46
CA SER A 211 -1.47 -17.08 0.23
C SER A 211 -2.33 -17.07 1.49
N ASN A 212 -1.94 -17.81 2.53
CA ASN A 212 -2.63 -17.80 3.83
C ASN A 212 -2.36 -16.53 4.63
N TYR A 213 -1.34 -15.75 4.26
CA TYR A 213 -0.88 -14.58 5.01
C TYR A 213 -1.12 -13.25 4.30
N ILE A 214 -1.69 -13.28 3.09
CA ILE A 214 -2.09 -12.07 2.35
C ILE A 214 -3.60 -12.11 2.07
N ASP A 215 -4.24 -10.95 2.07
CA ASP A 215 -5.69 -10.81 1.86
C ASP A 215 -6.03 -10.28 0.46
N GLY A 216 -5.06 -9.67 -0.23
CA GLY A 216 -5.19 -9.20 -1.61
C GLY A 216 -3.82 -9.14 -2.30
N TRP A 217 -3.83 -8.70 -3.55
CA TRP A 217 -2.64 -8.58 -4.38
C TRP A 217 -2.35 -7.12 -4.73
N THR A 218 -1.10 -6.71 -4.63
CA THR A 218 -0.65 -5.35 -4.96
C THR A 218 0.07 -5.37 -6.28
N SER A 219 -0.32 -4.50 -7.20
CA SER A 219 0.31 -4.38 -8.53
C SER A 219 0.77 -2.96 -8.79
N HIS A 220 1.98 -2.81 -9.30
CA HIS A 220 2.50 -1.55 -9.84
C HIS A 220 2.35 -1.56 -11.36
N ALA A 221 1.11 -1.36 -11.82
CA ALA A 221 0.71 -1.56 -13.21
C ALA A 221 1.04 -0.36 -14.09
N TYR A 222 2.33 -0.07 -14.27
CA TYR A 222 2.80 0.98 -15.17
C TYR A 222 2.81 0.54 -16.64
N PRO A 223 2.50 1.43 -17.59
CA PRO A 223 2.50 1.12 -19.02
C PRO A 223 3.93 1.16 -19.58
N ASN A 224 4.71 0.10 -19.43
CA ASN A 224 6.08 0.03 -19.92
C ASN A 224 6.18 -0.44 -21.39
N PRO A 225 7.31 -0.16 -22.08
CA PRO A 225 8.52 0.51 -21.59
C PRO A 225 8.38 2.03 -21.42
N GLY A 226 9.06 2.57 -20.41
CA GLY A 226 9.24 4.01 -20.22
C GLY A 226 7.94 4.77 -19.96
N PHE A 227 6.94 4.12 -19.36
CA PHE A 227 5.60 4.67 -19.14
C PHE A 227 4.85 5.06 -20.42
N ARG A 228 5.15 4.42 -21.57
CA ARG A 228 4.54 4.73 -22.88
C ARG A 228 3.91 3.54 -23.59
N GLY A 229 3.70 2.42 -22.89
CA GLY A 229 2.89 1.32 -23.38
C GLY A 229 1.48 1.78 -23.74
N LYS A 230 0.85 1.12 -24.72
CA LYS A 230 -0.51 1.46 -25.15
C LYS A 230 -1.51 0.93 -24.13
N ILE A 231 -2.66 1.59 -24.03
CA ILE A 231 -3.77 1.15 -23.16
C ILE A 231 -4.28 -0.25 -23.55
N THR A 232 -4.19 -0.59 -24.83
CA THR A 232 -4.60 -1.89 -25.37
C THR A 232 -3.56 -2.99 -25.19
N ASP A 233 -2.35 -2.67 -24.73
CA ASP A 233 -1.33 -3.68 -24.49
C ASP A 233 -1.71 -4.50 -23.26
N THR A 234 -1.49 -5.81 -23.34
CA THR A 234 -1.86 -6.78 -22.30
C THR A 234 -0.63 -7.54 -21.81
N GLY A 235 -0.69 -8.04 -20.58
CA GLY A 235 0.36 -8.87 -20.00
C GLY A 235 1.35 -8.09 -19.14
N ARG A 236 2.52 -8.68 -18.92
CA ARG A 236 3.58 -8.11 -18.07
C ARG A 236 4.03 -6.72 -18.54
N GLY A 237 4.18 -5.78 -17.60
CA GLY A 237 4.67 -4.44 -17.87
C GLY A 237 3.65 -3.54 -18.59
N THR A 238 2.36 -3.85 -18.48
CA THR A 238 1.26 -3.05 -19.04
C THR A 238 0.33 -2.55 -17.92
N LEU A 239 -0.70 -1.77 -18.28
CA LEU A 239 -1.77 -1.40 -17.34
C LEU A 239 -2.55 -2.63 -16.83
N GLN A 240 -2.48 -3.74 -17.57
CA GLN A 240 -3.11 -5.02 -17.22
C GLN A 240 -2.12 -6.00 -16.58
N THR A 241 -0.98 -5.52 -16.07
CA THR A 241 0.05 -6.38 -15.43
C THR A 241 -0.55 -7.25 -14.33
N PHE A 242 -1.47 -6.72 -13.53
CA PHE A 242 -2.14 -7.47 -12.47
C PHE A 242 -2.79 -8.78 -12.95
N ASP A 243 -3.34 -8.82 -14.17
CA ASP A 243 -3.97 -10.02 -14.71
C ASP A 243 -2.92 -11.10 -15.00
N TRP A 244 -1.78 -10.68 -15.55
CA TRP A 244 -0.64 -11.56 -15.78
C TRP A 244 0.00 -12.03 -14.47
N GLU A 245 0.12 -11.15 -13.46
CA GLU A 245 0.61 -11.50 -12.12
C GLU A 245 -0.28 -12.57 -11.49
N LEU A 246 -1.62 -12.40 -11.52
CA LEU A 246 -2.56 -13.40 -11.02
C LEU A 246 -2.44 -14.74 -11.76
N GLY A 247 -2.24 -14.72 -13.08
CA GLY A 247 -1.97 -15.93 -13.86
C GLY A 247 -0.68 -16.64 -13.43
N LEU A 248 0.40 -15.87 -13.23
CA LEU A 248 1.67 -16.39 -12.75
C LEU A 248 1.57 -16.96 -11.33
N LEU A 249 0.84 -16.31 -10.43
CA LEU A 249 0.58 -16.80 -9.07
C LEU A 249 -0.15 -18.15 -9.12
N ASN A 250 -1.17 -18.27 -9.97
CA ASN A 250 -1.89 -19.53 -10.18
C ASN A 250 -0.96 -20.64 -10.72
N ASP A 251 -0.11 -20.33 -11.70
CA ASP A 251 0.88 -21.28 -12.22
C ASP A 251 1.90 -21.73 -11.17
N LEU A 252 2.16 -20.88 -10.17
CA LEU A 252 3.04 -21.17 -9.03
C LEU A 252 2.31 -21.86 -7.86
N GLY A 253 1.03 -22.18 -8.01
CA GLY A 253 0.24 -22.93 -7.01
C GLY A 253 -0.56 -22.07 -6.03
N ILE A 254 -0.68 -20.76 -6.28
CA ILE A 254 -1.54 -19.86 -5.51
C ILE A 254 -2.90 -19.73 -6.23
N ASP A 255 -3.87 -20.54 -5.82
CA ASP A 255 -5.22 -20.59 -6.40
C ASP A 255 -6.26 -19.76 -5.63
N LYS A 256 -5.85 -19.17 -4.51
CA LYS A 256 -6.67 -18.25 -3.71
C LYS A 256 -7.08 -17.03 -4.54
N PHE A 257 -8.37 -16.70 -4.52
CA PHE A 257 -8.83 -15.41 -5.05
C PHE A 257 -8.24 -14.25 -4.26
N LEU A 258 -7.52 -13.36 -4.94
CA LEU A 258 -6.90 -12.18 -4.37
C LEU A 258 -7.48 -10.91 -5.03
N PRO A 259 -8.27 -10.09 -4.31
CA PRO A 259 -8.68 -8.78 -4.83
C PRO A 259 -7.45 -7.92 -5.11
N VAL A 260 -7.49 -7.16 -6.21
CA VAL A 260 -6.33 -6.42 -6.72
C VAL A 260 -6.35 -4.97 -6.24
N PHE A 261 -5.19 -4.51 -5.79
CA PHE A 261 -4.90 -3.13 -5.45
C PHE A 261 -3.81 -2.63 -6.39
N ILE A 262 -4.17 -1.78 -7.34
CA ILE A 262 -3.20 -1.07 -8.18
C ILE A 262 -2.74 0.15 -7.40
N THR A 263 -1.67 -0.01 -6.62
CA THR A 263 -1.23 1.02 -5.66
C THR A 263 -0.31 2.04 -6.29
N GLU A 264 0.17 1.74 -7.49
CA GLU A 264 0.91 2.64 -8.36
C GLU A 264 0.62 2.34 -9.83
N THR A 265 0.43 3.41 -10.60
CA THR A 265 0.23 3.40 -12.05
C THR A 265 0.24 4.85 -12.54
N GLY A 266 0.19 5.05 -13.85
CA GLY A 266 0.07 6.37 -14.46
C GLY A 266 1.17 6.66 -15.46
N TRP A 267 1.26 7.93 -15.84
CA TRP A 267 2.18 8.44 -16.84
C TRP A 267 2.84 9.71 -16.30
N PRO A 268 4.16 9.86 -16.48
CA PRO A 268 4.76 11.17 -16.36
C PRO A 268 4.28 12.05 -17.52
N HIS A 269 4.02 13.33 -17.24
CA HIS A 269 3.72 14.35 -18.23
C HIS A 269 4.97 15.21 -18.49
N ARG A 270 5.00 15.88 -19.65
CA ARG A 270 6.16 16.62 -20.16
C ARG A 270 6.51 17.84 -19.32
N GLU A 271 5.53 18.49 -18.71
CA GLU A 271 5.57 19.85 -18.16
C GLU A 271 6.02 19.96 -16.69
N GLY A 272 6.65 18.93 -16.12
CA GLY A 272 7.18 18.96 -14.75
C GLY A 272 8.21 20.07 -14.49
N ASP A 273 8.94 19.98 -13.38
CA ASP A 273 9.99 20.95 -13.02
C ASP A 273 11.03 21.08 -14.14
N GLN A 274 11.27 19.97 -14.86
CA GLN A 274 11.99 19.97 -16.12
C GLN A 274 11.10 19.48 -17.27
N THR A 275 11.22 20.13 -18.42
CA THR A 275 10.55 19.70 -19.63
C THR A 275 11.20 18.43 -20.18
N VAL A 276 10.45 17.33 -20.22
CA VAL A 276 10.92 16.04 -20.76
C VAL A 276 10.14 15.68 -22.02
N HIS A 277 10.68 16.02 -23.19
CA HIS A 277 9.99 15.87 -24.49
C HIS A 277 9.66 14.42 -24.88
N SER A 278 10.30 13.42 -24.25
CA SER A 278 9.97 12.02 -24.48
C SER A 278 8.67 11.59 -23.81
N TYR A 279 8.12 12.37 -22.89
CA TYR A 279 6.84 12.12 -22.24
C TYR A 279 5.67 12.76 -22.99
N TYR A 280 4.47 12.25 -22.70
CA TYR A 280 3.21 12.81 -23.16
C TYR A 280 2.99 14.20 -22.56
N SER A 281 2.23 15.07 -23.23
CA SER A 281 1.75 16.30 -22.59
C SER A 281 0.75 15.97 -21.48
N ALA A 282 0.54 16.90 -20.56
CA ALA A 282 -0.49 16.76 -19.53
C ALA A 282 -1.90 16.51 -20.10
N ASP A 283 -2.23 17.13 -21.24
CA ASP A 283 -3.49 16.87 -21.96
C ASP A 283 -3.57 15.42 -22.45
N GLU A 284 -2.52 14.92 -23.09
CA GLU A 284 -2.43 13.53 -23.56
C GLU A 284 -2.54 12.55 -22.39
N VAL A 285 -1.94 12.86 -21.23
CA VAL A 285 -2.10 12.05 -20.01
C VAL A 285 -3.55 12.05 -19.52
N GLY A 286 -4.26 13.18 -19.60
CA GLY A 286 -5.68 13.27 -19.31
C GLY A 286 -6.55 12.37 -20.20
N ASP A 287 -6.27 12.35 -21.51
CA ASP A 287 -6.94 11.47 -22.47
C ASP A 287 -6.67 9.99 -22.18
N LEU A 288 -5.42 9.65 -21.82
CA LEU A 288 -5.02 8.29 -21.46
C LEU A 288 -5.73 7.81 -20.19
N ILE A 289 -5.84 8.67 -19.16
CA ILE A 289 -6.59 8.37 -17.93
C ILE A 289 -8.06 8.08 -18.24
N THR A 290 -8.70 8.94 -19.03
CA THR A 290 -10.12 8.77 -19.39
C THR A 290 -10.34 7.45 -20.13
N SER A 291 -9.47 7.15 -21.09
CA SER A 291 -9.53 5.92 -21.89
C SER A 291 -9.26 4.65 -21.05
N THR A 292 -8.35 4.73 -20.08
CA THR A 292 -8.01 3.62 -19.18
C THR A 292 -9.14 3.33 -18.20
N ALA A 293 -9.78 4.38 -17.68
CA ALA A 293 -10.95 4.27 -16.81
C ALA A 293 -12.12 3.52 -17.46
N GLN A 294 -12.28 3.64 -18.78
CA GLN A 294 -13.32 2.98 -19.57
C GLN A 294 -12.93 1.57 -20.06
N SER A 295 -11.70 1.13 -19.79
CA SER A 295 -11.15 -0.13 -20.28
C SER A 295 -10.55 -0.95 -19.13
N VAL A 296 -9.23 -0.94 -18.97
CA VAL A 296 -8.50 -1.83 -18.05
C VAL A 296 -8.92 -1.65 -16.59
N TRP A 297 -9.22 -0.42 -16.17
CA TRP A 297 -9.67 -0.14 -14.79
C TRP A 297 -11.12 -0.57 -14.50
N SER A 298 -11.87 -0.98 -15.50
CA SER A 298 -13.23 -1.49 -15.33
C SER A 298 -13.28 -2.92 -14.78
N ASP A 299 -12.14 -3.63 -14.72
CA ASP A 299 -12.06 -5.01 -14.24
C ASP A 299 -12.62 -5.14 -12.81
N SER A 300 -13.53 -6.11 -12.61
CA SER A 300 -14.27 -6.28 -11.36
C SER A 300 -13.42 -6.79 -10.20
N ARG A 301 -12.24 -7.37 -10.47
CA ARG A 301 -11.30 -7.84 -9.44
C ARG A 301 -10.55 -6.69 -8.76
N ILE A 302 -10.51 -5.52 -9.40
CA ILE A 302 -9.81 -4.34 -8.87
C ILE A 302 -10.62 -3.68 -7.76
N THR A 303 -10.03 -3.66 -6.57
CA THR A 303 -10.54 -2.98 -5.37
C THR A 303 -10.12 -1.52 -5.31
N ALA A 304 -8.86 -1.20 -5.61
CA ALA A 304 -8.36 0.17 -5.56
C ALA A 304 -7.38 0.47 -6.70
N ILE A 305 -7.39 1.72 -7.17
CA ILE A 305 -6.48 2.27 -8.18
C ILE A 305 -5.97 3.60 -7.66
N THR A 306 -4.69 3.68 -7.31
CA THR A 306 -4.07 4.91 -6.80
C THR A 306 -2.90 5.33 -7.69
N PRO A 307 -3.15 6.16 -8.72
CA PRO A 307 -2.07 6.68 -9.56
C PRO A 307 -1.03 7.46 -8.76
N PHE A 308 0.20 7.45 -9.25
CA PHE A 308 1.34 8.18 -8.70
C PHE A 308 1.53 9.50 -9.48
N LEU A 309 1.51 10.68 -8.87
CA LEU A 309 1.12 11.04 -7.50
C LEU A 309 0.51 12.45 -7.50
N LEU A 310 -0.28 12.80 -6.49
CA LEU A 310 -1.04 14.07 -6.50
C LEU A 310 -0.12 15.31 -6.51
N ASN A 311 0.87 15.34 -5.64
CA ASN A 311 1.70 16.52 -5.40
C ASN A 311 3.14 16.15 -5.08
N TYR A 312 4.06 16.47 -5.99
CA TYR A 312 5.50 16.35 -5.79
C TYR A 312 6.27 17.28 -6.73
N LEU A 313 6.59 18.49 -6.28
CA LEU A 313 6.93 19.60 -7.19
C LEU A 313 8.42 19.68 -7.58
N SER A 314 9.22 18.65 -7.30
CA SER A 314 10.66 18.63 -7.58
C SER A 314 11.11 17.30 -8.18
N GLU A 315 12.29 17.30 -8.79
CA GLU A 315 12.94 16.05 -9.22
C GLU A 315 13.02 15.02 -8.06
N PRO A 316 12.84 13.72 -8.34
CA PRO A 316 12.69 13.11 -9.68
C PRO A 316 11.23 12.92 -10.14
N PHE A 317 10.23 13.32 -9.35
CA PHE A 317 8.82 13.01 -9.63
C PHE A 317 7.97 14.21 -10.03
N SER A 318 8.62 15.33 -10.34
CA SER A 318 7.94 16.54 -10.80
C SER A 318 7.05 16.30 -12.01
N ASN A 319 7.49 15.45 -12.94
CA ASN A 319 6.73 15.03 -14.11
C ASN A 319 5.59 14.04 -13.79
N PHE A 320 5.53 13.45 -12.60
CA PHE A 320 4.37 12.65 -12.17
C PHE A 320 3.37 13.45 -11.34
N SER A 321 3.73 14.65 -10.87
CA SER A 321 2.87 15.49 -10.03
C SER A 321 1.65 15.98 -10.80
N TRP A 322 0.47 15.93 -10.20
CA TRP A 322 -0.73 16.49 -10.82
C TRP A 322 -0.93 17.95 -10.44
N GLN A 323 -0.36 18.38 -9.32
CA GLN A 323 -0.31 19.79 -8.94
C GLN A 323 0.77 20.54 -9.72
N ILE A 324 0.41 21.73 -10.19
CA ILE A 324 1.33 22.62 -10.91
C ILE A 324 2.28 23.27 -9.91
N LYS A 325 3.57 23.26 -10.24
CA LYS A 325 4.61 23.85 -9.40
C LYS A 325 4.32 25.33 -9.11
N ASP A 326 4.46 25.68 -7.83
CA ASP A 326 4.25 27.02 -7.29
C ASP A 326 2.83 27.59 -7.53
N GLN A 327 1.85 26.73 -7.80
CA GLN A 327 0.46 27.11 -8.06
C GLN A 327 -0.51 26.24 -7.24
N ALA A 328 -1.70 26.77 -6.98
CA ALA A 328 -2.80 26.01 -6.37
C ALA A 328 -3.57 25.16 -7.40
N ASP A 329 -3.32 25.40 -8.69
CA ASP A 329 -3.99 24.74 -9.81
C ASP A 329 -3.34 23.39 -10.14
N PHE A 330 -4.06 22.58 -10.92
CA PHE A 330 -3.66 21.24 -11.34
C PHE A 330 -3.54 21.15 -12.86
N TYR A 331 -2.72 20.22 -13.32
CA TYR A 331 -2.62 19.87 -14.73
C TYR A 331 -3.90 19.15 -15.22
N PRO A 332 -4.19 19.18 -16.55
CA PRO A 332 -5.38 18.59 -17.17
C PRO A 332 -5.75 17.15 -16.74
N GLN A 333 -4.77 16.31 -16.39
CA GLN A 333 -5.04 14.95 -15.89
C GLN A 333 -5.91 14.92 -14.62
N PHE A 334 -5.81 15.93 -13.76
CA PHE A 334 -6.64 16.05 -12.56
C PHE A 334 -8.11 16.18 -12.90
N ASP A 335 -8.45 17.09 -13.83
CA ASP A 335 -9.82 17.32 -14.26
C ASP A 335 -10.40 16.13 -15.05
N SER A 336 -9.54 15.48 -15.85
CA SER A 336 -9.89 14.24 -16.55
C SER A 336 -10.27 13.13 -15.56
N TYR A 337 -9.43 12.89 -14.55
CA TYR A 337 -9.68 11.90 -13.52
C TYR A 337 -10.91 12.25 -12.67
N ARG A 338 -11.10 13.53 -12.34
CA ARG A 338 -12.29 14.03 -11.62
C ARG A 338 -13.58 13.77 -12.39
N SER A 339 -13.53 13.88 -13.72
CA SER A 339 -14.70 13.70 -14.60
C SER A 339 -15.08 12.24 -14.85
N ILE A 340 -14.24 11.27 -14.47
CA ILE A 340 -14.59 9.85 -14.54
C ILE A 340 -15.85 9.60 -13.70
N PRO A 341 -16.91 8.95 -14.23
CA PRO A 341 -18.07 8.55 -13.45
C PRO A 341 -17.69 7.56 -12.34
N LYS A 342 -18.08 7.87 -11.10
CA LYS A 342 -17.78 7.05 -9.92
C LYS A 342 -19.07 6.63 -9.22
N ILE A 343 -18.95 5.68 -8.30
CA ILE A 343 -20.04 5.27 -7.44
C ILE A 343 -19.79 5.70 -6.00
N ALA A 344 -20.85 5.95 -5.24
CA ALA A 344 -20.72 6.18 -3.80
C ALA A 344 -20.36 4.88 -3.09
N GLY A 345 -19.12 4.79 -2.61
CA GLY A 345 -18.64 3.67 -1.81
C GLY A 345 -19.40 3.56 -0.48
N ARG A 346 -19.55 2.33 0.02
CA ARG A 346 -20.19 1.99 1.29
C ARG A 346 -19.33 1.00 2.08
N PRO A 347 -18.06 1.34 2.39
CA PRO A 347 -17.24 0.49 3.22
C PRO A 347 -17.90 0.29 4.59
N VAL A 348 -17.64 -0.84 5.23
CA VAL A 348 -17.99 -1.02 6.64
C VAL A 348 -17.15 -0.05 7.46
N LEU A 349 -17.81 0.87 8.15
CA LEU A 349 -17.13 1.87 8.97
C LEU A 349 -16.63 1.23 10.26
N ASN A 350 -15.55 1.79 10.81
CA ASN A 350 -15.11 1.41 12.13
C ASN A 350 -15.96 2.14 13.18
N ASP A 351 -16.77 1.40 13.92
CA ASP A 351 -17.77 1.91 14.88
C ASP A 351 -17.16 2.29 16.25
N THR A 352 -15.84 2.31 16.38
CA THR A 352 -15.19 2.65 17.65
C THR A 352 -15.34 4.14 18.00
N HIS A 353 -16.40 4.48 18.71
CA HIS A 353 -16.47 5.65 19.58
C HIS A 353 -15.55 5.42 20.81
N ILE A 354 -14.23 5.53 20.64
CA ILE A 354 -13.33 5.63 21.80
C ILE A 354 -13.39 7.07 22.28
N PHE A 355 -14.22 7.33 23.29
CA PHE A 355 -14.12 8.55 24.09
C PHE A 355 -12.79 8.52 24.86
N VAL A 356 -11.74 9.10 24.30
CA VAL A 356 -10.57 9.48 25.10
C VAL A 356 -10.93 10.80 25.79
N ASN A 357 -11.28 10.73 27.07
CA ASN A 357 -11.37 11.91 27.94
C ASN A 357 -9.99 12.56 28.05
N TYR A 358 -9.67 13.50 27.17
CA TYR A 358 -8.56 14.42 27.40
C TYR A 358 -8.98 15.38 28.52
N ILE A 359 -8.49 15.13 29.73
CA ILE A 359 -8.39 16.18 30.74
C ILE A 359 -7.32 17.15 30.23
N GLN A 360 -7.73 18.31 29.74
CA GLN A 360 -6.79 19.39 29.46
C GLN A 360 -6.20 19.92 30.77
N PRO A 361 -4.87 20.01 30.92
CA PRO A 361 -4.29 20.88 31.92
C PRO A 361 -4.47 22.33 31.46
N ASN A 362 -5.09 23.16 32.30
CA ASN A 362 -5.13 24.60 32.14
C ASN A 362 -3.72 25.15 31.88
N LEU A 363 -3.46 25.60 30.65
CA LEU A 363 -2.28 26.41 30.34
C LEU A 363 -2.68 27.88 30.45
N GLY A 364 -2.24 28.48 31.55
CA GLY A 364 -2.24 29.91 31.74
C GLY A 364 -1.39 30.62 30.68
N ASP A 365 -1.90 31.78 30.31
CA ASP A 365 -1.39 32.75 29.36
C ASP A 365 0.12 33.04 29.52
N LYS A 366 0.93 32.65 28.53
CA LYS A 366 2.27 33.20 28.27
C LYS A 366 2.55 33.24 26.78
N SER A 367 2.47 34.45 26.23
CA SER A 367 3.02 34.81 24.92
C SER A 367 4.52 34.51 24.85
N SER A 368 4.96 33.75 23.84
CA SER A 368 6.37 33.58 23.45
C SER A 368 6.46 33.40 21.92
N PRO A 369 7.50 33.91 21.25
CA PRO A 369 7.49 34.15 19.82
C PRO A 369 7.63 32.88 18.97
N LYS A 370 7.03 32.91 17.77
CA LYS A 370 7.08 31.86 16.74
C LYS A 370 8.54 31.54 16.36
N PRO A 371 8.94 30.26 16.29
CA PRO A 371 10.22 29.89 15.69
C PRO A 371 10.09 29.89 14.15
N GLU A 372 10.98 30.62 13.49
CA GLU A 372 11.31 30.41 12.08
C GLU A 372 11.90 29.01 11.91
N ILE A 373 11.20 28.15 11.18
CA ILE A 373 11.73 26.86 10.74
C ILE A 373 12.57 27.13 9.50
N LYS A 374 13.90 27.08 9.66
CA LYS A 374 14.83 27.08 8.52
C LYS A 374 14.71 25.75 7.78
N SER A 375 14.43 25.87 6.49
CA SER A 375 14.18 24.82 5.49
C SER A 375 15.45 24.05 5.09
N THR A 376 16.05 23.27 5.98
CA THR A 376 17.31 22.56 5.65
C THR A 376 17.36 21.07 5.95
N LEU A 377 16.21 20.40 6.14
CA LEU A 377 16.16 18.92 6.19
C LEU A 377 15.23 18.27 5.15
N LEU A 378 14.45 19.04 4.40
CA LEU A 378 13.48 18.51 3.42
C LEU A 378 14.13 18.14 2.07
N SER A 379 15.33 18.66 1.76
CA SER A 379 15.99 18.50 0.46
C SER A 379 16.80 17.21 0.28
N VAL A 380 16.97 16.42 1.35
CA VAL A 380 17.71 15.15 1.31
C VAL A 380 16.78 13.93 1.30
N LEU A 381 15.54 14.08 1.79
CA LEU A 381 14.52 13.01 1.83
C LEU A 381 13.76 12.83 0.50
N LEU A 382 13.75 13.83 -0.38
CA LEU A 382 12.93 13.88 -1.59
C LEU A 382 13.69 13.58 -2.91
N ARG A 383 14.70 12.71 -2.92
CA ARG A 383 15.41 12.38 -4.18
C ARG A 383 15.25 10.96 -4.70
N PHE A 384 14.64 10.04 -3.96
CA PHE A 384 14.86 8.61 -4.21
C PHE A 384 13.64 7.71 -3.94
N LEU A 385 12.43 8.25 -4.14
CA LEU A 385 11.17 7.60 -3.77
C LEU A 385 10.63 6.60 -4.81
N LEU A 386 11.49 6.02 -5.67
CA LEU A 386 11.32 4.93 -6.65
C LEU A 386 12.29 5.15 -7.82
N PHE A 387 13.18 4.18 -8.07
CA PHE A 387 14.23 3.99 -9.12
C PHE A 387 15.60 3.65 -8.51
#